data_AF-A0A967ZMX2-F1
#
_entry.id   AF-A0A967ZMX2-F1
#
_cell.length_a   1.000
_cell.length_b   1.000
_cell.length_c   1.000
_cell.angle_alpha   90.00
_cell.angle_beta   90.00
_cell.angle_gamma   90.00
#
_symmetry.space_group_name_H-M   'P 1'
#
loop_
_entity.id
_entity.type
_entity.pdbx_description
1 polymer ?
#
loop_
_entity_poly.entity_id
_entity_poly.type
_entity_poly.pdbx_seq_one_letter_code
_entity_poly.pdbx_strand_id
1 'polypeptide(L)' 'SEVTLVGANFSTRLSDNHVTLAGEPVVVRSATPSELRVLLPSDAETGTFEVRVDGAAAAATSARFEVTVGL' A
#
# COMPACT_ATOMS: atom_id res chain seq x y z
N SER A 1 11.84 0.75 -4.78
CA SER A 1 10.84 1.24 -5.75
C SER A 1 9.70 1.93 -5.02
N GLU A 2 9.01 2.90 -5.61
CA GLU A 2 7.87 3.60 -4.96
C GLU A 2 6.58 3.25 -5.71
N VAL A 3 5.50 2.95 -4.96
CA VAL A 3 4.18 2.65 -5.52
C VAL A 3 3.15 3.61 -4.95
N THR A 4 2.27 4.09 -5.82
CA THR A 4 1.11 4.91 -5.42
C THR A 4 -0.14 4.06 -5.48
N LEU A 5 -0.80 3.90 -4.34
CA LEU A 5 -2.08 3.23 -4.16
C LEU A 5 -3.18 4.28 -4.16
N VAL A 6 -4.14 4.16 -5.07
CA VAL A 6 -5.28 5.07 -5.15
C VAL A 6 -6.50 4.37 -4.53
N GLY A 7 -7.26 5.11 -3.73
CA GLY A 7 -8.42 4.61 -3.00
C GLY A 7 -9.23 5.75 -2.38
N ALA A 8 -9.93 5.44 -1.30
CA ALA A 8 -10.73 6.41 -0.55
C ALA A 8 -10.77 6.01 0.93
N ASN A 9 -10.99 6.99 1.81
CA ASN A 9 -11.03 6.82 3.28
C ASN A 9 -9.71 6.36 3.90
N PHE A 10 -8.58 6.71 3.29
CA PHE A 10 -7.29 6.54 3.96
C PHE A 10 -7.12 7.57 5.07
N SER A 11 -6.37 7.21 6.11
CA SER A 11 -6.03 8.17 7.17
C SER A 11 -4.94 9.12 6.67
N THR A 12 -4.98 10.38 7.08
CA THR A 12 -3.85 11.31 6.84
C THR A 12 -2.66 11.00 7.75
N ARG A 13 -2.84 10.18 8.79
CA ARG A 13 -1.77 9.73 9.69
C ARG A 13 -1.16 8.45 9.16
N LEU A 14 0.16 8.47 8.91
CA LEU A 14 0.89 7.33 8.37
C LEU A 14 0.78 6.08 9.25
N SER A 15 0.86 6.25 10.57
CA SER A 15 0.78 5.17 11.56
C SER A 15 -0.53 4.39 11.53
N ASP A 16 -1.59 5.01 11.02
CA ASP A 16 -2.92 4.41 11.02
C ASP A 16 -3.17 3.64 9.72
N ASN A 17 -2.33 3.81 8.70
CA ASN A 17 -2.43 3.10 7.43
C ASN A 17 -1.43 1.94 7.41
N HIS A 18 -1.93 0.74 7.66
CA HIS A 18 -1.17 -0.50 7.54
C HIS A 18 -1.27 -0.99 6.10
N VAL A 19 -0.14 -0.98 5.39
CA VAL A 19 -0.06 -1.51 4.03
C VAL A 19 0.82 -2.75 4.02
N THR A 20 0.32 -3.81 3.40
CA THR A 20 1.04 -5.06 3.18
C THR A 20 1.02 -5.43 1.70
N LEU A 21 2.11 -6.00 1.20
CA LEU A 21 2.21 -6.56 -0.14
C LEU A 21 2.45 -8.06 -0.02
N ALA A 22 1.55 -8.88 -0.55
CA ALA A 22 1.63 -10.35 -0.45
C ALA A 22 1.79 -10.88 1.00
N GLY A 23 1.29 -10.13 1.99
CA GLY A 23 1.43 -10.45 3.42
C GLY A 23 2.66 -9.82 4.11
N GLU A 24 3.58 -9.22 3.36
CA GLU A 24 4.76 -8.53 3.90
C GLU A 24 4.45 -7.04 4.15
N PRO A 25 4.73 -6.47 5.33
CA PRO A 25 4.49 -5.06 5.61
C PRO A 25 5.42 -4.15 4.79
N VAL A 26 4.86 -3.09 4.22
CA VAL A 26 5.60 -2.08 3.44
C VAL A 26 5.52 -0.71 4.12
N VAL A 27 6.53 0.13 3.88
CA VAL A 27 6.62 1.44 4.55
C VAL A 27 5.78 2.47 3.80
N VAL A 28 4.83 3.09 4.49
CA VAL A 28 4.05 4.23 3.95
C VAL A 28 4.86 5.52 4.08
N ARG A 29 5.15 6.16 2.95
CA ARG A 29 5.91 7.40 2.85
C ARG A 29 5.02 8.64 2.88
N SER A 30 3.84 8.56 2.28
CA SER A 30 2.84 9.64 2.33
C SER A 30 1.43 9.08 2.31
N ALA A 31 0.52 9.71 3.03
CA ALA A 31 -0.88 9.32 3.08
C ALA A 31 -1.78 10.54 2.92
N THR A 32 -2.67 10.48 1.95
CA THR A 32 -3.80 11.40 1.74
C THR A 32 -5.08 10.58 1.80
N PRO A 33 -6.26 11.20 1.99
CA PRO A 33 -7.52 10.48 2.08
C PRO A 33 -7.87 9.60 0.86
N SER A 34 -7.22 9.85 -0.28
CA SER A 34 -7.44 9.13 -1.54
C SER A 34 -6.19 8.47 -2.11
N GLU A 35 -5.01 8.72 -1.57
CA GLU A 35 -3.76 8.18 -2.09
C GLU A 35 -2.78 7.80 -0.98
N LEU A 36 -2.24 6.59 -1.04
CA LEU A 36 -1.10 6.17 -0.23
C LEU A 36 0.11 5.96 -1.11
N ARG A 37 1.26 6.39 -0.63
CA ARG A 37 2.53 6.19 -1.32
C ARG A 37 3.41 5.32 -0.45
N VAL A 38 3.81 4.17 -0.98
CA VAL A 38 4.57 3.17 -0.24
C VAL A 38 5.91 2.90 -0.90
N LEU A 39 6.91 2.65 -0.06
CA LEU A 39 8.24 2.26 -0.48
C LEU A 39 8.34 0.74 -0.43
N LEU A 40 8.60 0.17 -1.59
CA LEU A 40 8.88 -1.25 -1.77
C LEU A 40 10.40 -1.49 -1.68
N PRO A 41 10.82 -2.51 -0.91
CA PRO A 41 12.19 -3.01 -0.97
C PRO A 41 12.51 -3.53 -2.39
N SER A 42 13.81 -3.60 -2.72
CA SER A 42 14.30 -4.16 -3.98
C SER A 42 13.85 -5.61 -4.21
N ASP A 43 13.63 -6.33 -3.12
CA ASP A 43 13.21 -7.74 -3.08
C ASP A 43 11.69 -7.90 -2.99
N ALA A 44 10.92 -6.84 -3.24
CA ALA A 44 9.46 -6.93 -3.23
C ALA A 44 8.97 -7.85 -4.36
N GLU A 45 8.23 -8.89 -3.98
CA GLU A 45 7.64 -9.84 -4.91
C GLU A 45 6.35 -9.29 -5.56
N THR A 46 5.91 -9.96 -6.63
CA THR A 46 4.58 -9.71 -7.20
C THR A 46 3.50 -10.09 -6.19
N GLY A 47 2.42 -9.32 -6.16
CA GLY A 47 1.39 -9.59 -5.17
C GLY A 47 0.23 -8.62 -5.19
N THR A 48 -0.68 -8.85 -4.26
CA THR A 48 -1.79 -7.94 -4.01
C THR A 48 -1.42 -7.04 -2.85
N PHE A 49 -1.66 -5.74 -3.04
CA PHE A 49 -1.62 -4.80 -1.93
C PHE A 49 -2.89 -4.92 -1.10
N GLU A 50 -2.72 -5.05 0.21
CA GLU A 50 -3.78 -4.90 1.18
C GLU A 50 -3.51 -3.66 2.02
N VAL A 51 -4.55 -2.84 2.18
CA VAL A 51 -4.51 -1.65 3.02
C VAL A 51 -5.54 -1.82 4.13
N ARG A 52 -5.10 -1.62 5.36
CA ARG A 52 -5.97 -1.50 6.53
C ARG A 52 -5.75 -0.15 7.18
N VAL A 53 -6.85 0.52 7.48
CA VAL A 53 -6.83 1.84 8.11
C VAL A 53 -7.45 1.68 9.49
N ASP A 54 -6.72 2.05 10.54
CA ASP A 54 -7.24 2.00 11.91
C ASP A 54 -8.28 3.12 12.11
N GLY A 55 -9.45 2.77 12.65
CA GLY A 55 -10.54 3.72 12.93
C GLY A 55 -11.43 4.14 11.74
N ALA A 56 -11.07 3.82 10.49
CA ALA A 56 -11.97 3.90 9.34
C ALA A 56 -12.47 2.49 9.00
N ALA A 57 -13.75 2.33 8.62
CA ALA A 57 -14.26 1.06 8.13
C ALA A 57 -13.35 0.58 6.99
N ALA A 58 -12.59 -0.49 7.25
CA ALA A 58 -11.41 -0.91 6.50
C ALA A 58 -11.54 -0.66 4.99
N ALA A 59 -10.86 0.37 4.49
CA ALA A 59 -10.80 0.66 3.06
C ALA A 59 -9.82 -0.31 2.40
N ALA A 60 -10.29 -1.53 2.13
CA ALA A 60 -9.55 -2.51 1.36
C ALA A 60 -9.54 -2.08 -0.11
N THR A 61 -8.54 -1.28 -0.52
CA THR A 61 -8.20 -1.15 -1.93
C THR A 61 -7.27 -2.30 -2.30
N SER A 62 -7.67 -3.14 -3.23
CA SER A 62 -6.84 -4.22 -3.76
C SER A 62 -6.32 -3.80 -5.13
N ALA A 63 -5.07 -3.32 -5.18
CA ALA A 63 -4.37 -3.12 -6.44
C ALA A 63 -3.47 -4.33 -6.69
N ARG A 64 -3.60 -4.97 -7.85
CA ARG A 64 -2.66 -6.01 -8.28
C ARG A 64 -1.34 -5.35 -8.70
N PHE A 65 -0.24 -5.81 -8.13
CA PHE A 65 1.11 -5.36 -8.47
C PHE A 65 1.85 -6.50 -9.14
N GLU A 66 2.10 -6.36 -10.44
CA GLU A 66 2.90 -7.29 -11.23
C GLU A 66 4.30 -6.70 -11.41
N VAL A 67 5.28 -7.25 -10.69
CA VAL A 67 6.71 -7.13 -11.02
C VAL A 67 6.97 -7.97 -12.26
N THR A 68 6.99 -7.32 -13.41
CA THR A 68 7.62 -7.90 -14.59
C THR A 68 9.12 -7.84 -14.36
N VAL A 69 9.72 -8.94 -13.89
CA VAL A 69 11.17 -9.13 -14.01
C VAL A 69 11.47 -9.17 -15.50
N GLY A 70 11.93 -8.03 -16.03
CA GLY A 70 12.44 -7.94 -17.38
C GLY A 70 13.68 -8.83 -17.48
N LEU A 71 13.56 -9.93 -18.23
CA LEU A 71 14.70 -10.71 -18.70
C LEU A 71 15.48 -9.93 -19.76
#